data_AF-A0A9P6IUX8-F1
#
_entry.id   AF-A0A9P6IUX8-F1
#
_cell.length_a   1.000
_cell.length_b   1.000
_cell.length_c   1.000
_cell.angle_alpha   90.00
_cell.angle_beta   90.00
_cell.angle_gamma   90.00
#
_symmetry.space_group_name_H-M   'P 1'
#
loop_
_entity.id
_entity.type
_entity.pdbx_description
1 polymer ?
#
loop_
_entity_poly.entity_id
_entity_poly.type
_entity_poly.pdbx_seq_one_letter_code
_entity_poly.pdbx_strand_id
1 'polypeptide(L)' 'CMDPTSSAGLFYKALKRVKDWASISIGKAAQKVQGSRYPDRYARREKQAVAICAKAY' A
#
# COMPACT_ATOMS: atom_id res chain seq x y z
N CYS A 1 -18.68 -1.69 10.13
CA CYS A 1 -18.41 -1.21 8.77
C CYS A 1 -16.94 -0.81 8.68
N MET A 2 -16.32 -0.87 7.50
CA MET A 2 -14.98 -0.28 7.31
C MET A 2 -15.17 1.19 6.95
N ASP A 3 -14.88 2.07 7.91
CA ASP A 3 -14.73 3.50 7.65
C ASP A 3 -13.37 3.73 6.95
N PRO A 4 -13.34 4.45 5.81
CA PRO A 4 -12.11 4.69 5.06
C PRO A 4 -11.02 5.37 5.90
N THR A 5 -11.38 6.33 6.74
CA THR A 5 -10.43 7.07 7.60
C THR A 5 -9.77 6.14 8.60
N SER A 6 -10.57 5.34 9.30
CA SER A 6 -10.12 4.35 10.27
C SER A 6 -9.27 3.26 9.62
N SER A 7 -9.69 2.78 8.44
CA SER A 7 -8.99 1.73 7.69
C SER A 7 -7.63 2.23 7.19
N ALA A 8 -7.56 3.46 6.68
CA ALA A 8 -6.30 4.10 6.29
C ALA A 8 -5.37 4.29 7.49
N GLY A 9 -5.90 4.70 8.64
CA GLY A 9 -5.14 4.83 9.89
C GLY A 9 -4.54 3.51 10.36
N LEU A 10 -5.32 2.42 10.34
CA LEU A 10 -4.84 1.07 10.69
C LEU A 10 -3.76 0.59 9.71
N PHE A 11 -3.97 0.79 8.41
CA PHE A 11 -2.98 0.45 7.39
C PHE A 11 -1.67 1.20 7.62
N TYR A 12 -1.72 2.52 7.83
CA TYR A 12 -0.53 3.33 8.06
C TYR A 12 0.20 2.94 9.36
N LYS A 13 -0.54 2.64 10.42
CA LYS A 13 0.03 2.13 11.68
C LYS A 13 0.75 0.79 11.48
N ALA A 14 0.20 -0.10 10.65
CA ALA A 14 0.86 -1.35 10.30
C ALA A 14 2.10 -1.13 9.41
N LEU A 15 1.99 -0.24 8.42
CA LEU A 15 3.08 0.12 7.51
C LEU A 15 4.31 0.65 8.26
N LYS A 16 4.12 1.53 9.26
CA LYS A 16 5.23 2.06 10.08
C LYS A 16 6.01 0.98 10.84
N ARG A 17 5.45 -0.21 11.04
CA ARG A 17 6.14 -1.35 11.66
C ARG A 17 6.98 -2.16 10.67
N VAL A 18 6.81 -1.93 9.37
CA VAL A 18 7.62 -2.55 8.32
C VAL A 18 8.94 -1.81 8.22
N LYS A 19 10.05 -2.47 8.53
CA LYS A 19 11.39 -1.89 8.36
C LYS A 19 11.63 -1.51 6.89
N ASP A 20 12.24 -0.34 6.68
CA ASP A 20 12.63 0.19 5.36
C ASP A 20 11.46 0.33 4.37
N TRP A 21 10.23 0.47 4.87
CA TRP A 21 9.03 0.52 4.03
C TRP A 21 9.04 1.65 2.98
N ALA A 22 9.74 2.76 3.27
CA ALA A 22 9.88 3.90 2.36
C ALA A 22 10.89 3.67 1.23
N SER A 23 11.79 2.70 1.37
CA SER A 23 12.85 2.40 0.40
C SER A 23 12.51 1.22 -0.52
N ILE A 24 11.37 0.56 -0.30
CA ILE A 24 10.88 -0.56 -1.12
C ILE A 24 9.70 -0.11 -1.99
N SER A 25 9.36 -0.89 -3.02
CA SER A 25 8.20 -0.57 -3.87
C SER A 25 6.90 -0.56 -3.07
N ILE A 26 5.93 0.26 -3.51
CA ILE A 26 4.65 0.44 -2.81
C ILE A 26 3.91 -0.90 -2.74
N GLY A 27 3.97 -1.70 -3.82
CA GLY A 27 3.36 -3.03 -3.83
C GLY A 27 3.99 -3.99 -2.80
N LYS A 28 5.32 -3.93 -2.62
CA LYS A 28 6.03 -4.77 -1.63
C LYS A 28 5.72 -4.32 -0.20
N ALA A 29 5.60 -3.02 0.03
CA ALA A 29 5.19 -2.46 1.31
C ALA A 29 3.75 -2.88 1.67
N ALA A 30 2.80 -2.73 0.74
CA ALA A 30 1.40 -3.14 0.92
C ALA A 30 1.28 -4.65 1.19
N GLN A 31 2.06 -5.47 0.46
CA GLN A 31 2.10 -6.91 0.69
C GLN A 31 2.59 -7.27 2.10
N LYS A 32 3.63 -6.60 2.61
CA LYS A 32 4.15 -6.84 3.97
C LYS A 32 3.12 -6.48 5.05
N VAL A 33 2.22 -5.53 4.78
CA VAL A 33 1.13 -5.17 5.69
C VAL A 33 -0.03 -6.17 5.61
N GLN A 34 -0.45 -6.53 4.40
CA GLN A 34 -1.69 -7.29 4.17
C GLN A 34 -1.51 -8.82 4.17
N GLY A 35 -0.30 -9.31 3.89
CA GLY A 35 -0.01 -10.75 3.91
C GLY A 35 -0.80 -11.58 2.88
N SER A 36 -1.18 -11.00 1.74
CA SER A 36 -1.94 -11.70 0.70
C SER A 36 -1.18 -12.91 0.15
N ARG A 37 -1.89 -13.98 -0.23
CA ARG A 37 -1.31 -15.13 -0.93
C ARG A 37 -0.79 -14.79 -2.33
N TYR A 38 -1.17 -13.62 -2.87
CA TYR A 38 -0.84 -13.17 -4.23
C TYR A 38 -0.07 -11.84 -4.20
N PRO A 39 1.21 -11.84 -3.81
CA PRO A 39 2.01 -10.63 -3.62
C PRO A 39 2.22 -9.83 -4.91
N ASP A 40 2.22 -10.51 -6.05
CA ASP A 40 2.43 -9.98 -7.39
C ASP A 40 1.24 -9.13 -7.89
N ARG A 41 0.04 -9.29 -7.33
CA ARG A 41 -1.14 -8.52 -7.74
C ARG A 41 -1.03 -7.04 -7.42
N TYR A 42 -0.33 -6.65 -6.35
CA TYR A 42 -0.11 -5.25 -6.03
C TYR A 42 0.80 -4.56 -7.05
N ALA A 43 1.89 -5.22 -7.46
CA ALA A 43 2.83 -4.68 -8.44
C ALA A 43 2.15 -4.37 -9.78
N ARG A 44 1.18 -5.20 -10.21
CA ARG A 44 0.40 -4.98 -11.44
C ARG A 44 -0.41 -3.68 -11.43
N ARG A 45 -0.74 -3.15 -10.25
CA ARG A 45 -1.53 -1.91 -10.10
C ARG A 45 -0.68 -0.68 -9.81
N GLU A 46 0.61 -0.85 -9.51
CA GLU A 46 1.49 0.23 -9.06
C GLU A 46 1.63 1.34 -10.11
N LYS A 47 1.91 0.98 -11.38
CA LYS A 47 2.02 1.96 -12.48
C LYS A 47 0.73 2.77 -12.67
N GLN A 48 -0.42 2.12 -12.57
CA GLN A 48 -1.73 2.77 -12.70
C GLN A 48 -1.99 3.73 -11.54
N ALA A 49 -1.69 3.30 -10.31
CA ALA A 49 -1.85 4.12 -9.11
C ALA A 49 -0.99 5.39 -9.17
N VAL A 50 0.28 5.27 -9.58
CA VAL A 50 1.17 6.43 -9.77
C VAL A 50 0.59 7.41 -10.78
N ALA A 51 0.08 6.93 -11.92
CA ALA A 51 -0.54 7.79 -12.93
C ALA A 51 -1.80 8.50 -12.44
N ILE A 52 -2.58 7.88 -11.55
CA ILE A 52 -3.75 8.50 -10.92
C ILE A 52 -3.29 9.60 -9.94
N CYS A 53 -2.32 9.31 -9.08
CA CYS A 53 -1.79 10.29 -8.13
C CYS A 53 -1.19 11.51 -8.86
N ALA A 54 -0.45 11.29 -9.95
CA ALA A 54 0.13 12.37 -10.75
C ALA A 54 -0.90 13.23 -11.51
N LYS A 55 -2.14 12.77 -11.65
CA LYS A 55 -3.25 13.55 -12.24
C LYS A 55 -4.12 14.26 -11.20
N ALA A 56 -4.11 13.76 -9.97
CA ALA A 56 -4.95 14.25 -8.89
C ALA A 56 -4.34 15.46 -8.14
N TYR A 57 -3.09 15.79 -8.45
CA TYR A 57 -2.31 16.92 -7.96
C TYR A 57 -1.66 17.62 -9.14
#